data_AF-A0A645EBR8-F1
#
_entry.id   AF-A0A645EBR8-F1
#
_cell.length_a   1.000
_cell.length_b   1.000
_cell.length_c   1.000
_cell.angle_alpha   90.00
_cell.angle_beta   90.00
_cell.angle_gamma   90.00
#
_symmetry.space_group_name_H-M   'P 1'
#
loop_
_entity.id
_entity.type
_entity.pdbx_description
1 polymer ?
#
loop_
_entity_poly.entity_id
_entity_poly.type
_entity_poly.pdbx_seq_one_letter_code
_entity_poly.pdbx_strand_id
1 'polypeptide(L)'
;MDRLNAIAHEVGALTVEDGAHSVGSTYRGRPVGSLADLTTFSFFPTKNLTTAEGGAVLTDDDTLALAADEFHRIGVSRDRSTYRHPDEGAWWYEVPAIGLNYRLSDVHAALGLSQLGKLDDFKARRAALFARYQELLADVDGLRLPTVRADVDPTWHLYPVRILGGRRREVFDRLREAGIGVQVNYIPVYWHPVFEDLGYRQGMCPNAEQFYREEISLPMFARLTFAEQDRVIETLRGILAA
;
A
#
# COMPACT_ATOMS: atom_id res chain seq x y z
N MET A 1 -3.98 -14.63 0.91
CA MET A 1 -5.25 -14.43 0.20
C MET A 1 -6.10 -15.69 0.21
N ASP A 2 -5.64 -16.83 -0.32
CA ASP A 2 -6.42 -18.09 -0.37
C ASP A 2 -7.23 -18.43 0.89
N ARG A 3 -6.57 -18.42 2.06
CA ARG A 3 -7.24 -18.69 3.34
C ARG A 3 -8.25 -17.60 3.73
N LEU A 4 -7.98 -16.34 3.44
CA LEU A 4 -8.89 -15.22 3.75
C LEU A 4 -10.13 -15.28 2.85
N ASN A 5 -9.94 -15.57 1.56
CA ASN A 5 -11.05 -15.73 0.61
C ASN A 5 -11.95 -16.89 1.05
N ALA A 6 -11.36 -18.05 1.39
CA ALA A 6 -12.15 -19.19 1.88
C ALA A 6 -13.04 -18.81 3.08
N ILE A 7 -12.47 -18.14 4.09
CA ILE A 7 -13.23 -17.70 5.27
C ILE A 7 -14.33 -16.69 4.91
N ALA A 8 -14.03 -15.72 4.05
CA ALA A 8 -15.00 -14.71 3.65
C ALA A 8 -16.16 -15.32 2.85
N HIS A 9 -15.82 -16.18 1.89
CA HIS A 9 -16.79 -16.83 1.00
C HIS A 9 -17.67 -17.84 1.75
N GLU A 10 -17.16 -18.50 2.79
CA GLU A 10 -17.96 -19.37 3.69
C GLU A 10 -19.15 -18.63 4.33
N VAL A 11 -19.05 -17.31 4.52
CA VAL A 11 -20.12 -16.48 5.10
C VAL A 11 -20.78 -15.56 4.07
N GLY A 12 -20.49 -15.76 2.77
CA GLY A 12 -21.04 -14.95 1.69
C GLY A 12 -20.50 -13.51 1.62
N ALA A 13 -19.37 -13.23 2.26
CA ALA A 13 -18.71 -11.92 2.20
C ALA A 13 -17.71 -11.83 1.04
N LEU A 14 -17.58 -10.63 0.47
CA LEU A 14 -16.53 -10.31 -0.50
C LEU A 14 -15.21 -9.96 0.22
N THR A 15 -14.11 -10.19 -0.49
CA THR A 15 -12.77 -9.76 -0.10
C THR A 15 -12.36 -8.52 -0.88
N VAL A 16 -11.88 -7.51 -0.15
CA VAL A 16 -11.29 -6.29 -0.73
C VAL A 16 -9.83 -6.21 -0.28
N GLU A 17 -8.91 -6.33 -1.23
CA GLU A 17 -7.48 -6.16 -0.98
C GLU A 17 -7.09 -4.67 -1.13
N ASP A 18 -6.53 -4.09 -0.05
CA ASP A 18 -5.81 -2.83 -0.14
C ASP A 18 -4.40 -3.10 -0.71
N GLY A 19 -4.28 -2.90 -2.01
CA GLY A 19 -3.06 -3.09 -2.78
C GLY A 19 -2.17 -1.85 -2.84
N ALA A 20 -2.42 -0.79 -2.07
CA ALA A 20 -1.75 0.51 -2.22
C ALA A 20 -0.20 0.43 -2.23
N HIS A 21 0.39 -0.57 -1.59
CA HIS A 21 1.85 -0.78 -1.51
C HIS A 21 2.39 -1.93 -2.35
N SER A 22 1.54 -2.62 -3.10
CA SER A 22 1.84 -3.94 -3.66
C SER A 22 1.63 -4.05 -5.17
N VAL A 23 1.40 -2.94 -5.88
CA VAL A 23 1.46 -2.93 -7.36
C VAL A 23 2.79 -3.52 -7.85
N GLY A 24 2.73 -4.48 -8.78
CA GLY A 24 3.88 -5.25 -9.28
C GLY A 24 4.32 -6.43 -8.40
N SER A 25 3.68 -6.65 -7.25
CA SER A 25 3.96 -7.78 -6.36
C SER A 25 3.21 -9.03 -6.79
N THR A 26 3.70 -10.21 -6.40
CA THR A 26 2.99 -11.48 -6.60
C THR A 26 2.89 -12.30 -5.31
N TYR A 27 1.85 -13.14 -5.24
CA TYR A 27 1.65 -14.16 -4.22
C TYR A 27 1.42 -15.51 -4.90
N ARG A 28 2.31 -16.48 -4.64
CA ARG A 28 2.32 -17.80 -5.29
C ARG A 28 2.27 -17.70 -6.83
N GLY A 29 3.03 -16.76 -7.38
CA GLY A 29 3.11 -16.51 -8.82
C GLY A 29 1.92 -15.76 -9.43
N ARG A 30 0.86 -15.47 -8.66
CA ARG A 30 -0.28 -14.66 -9.12
C ARG A 30 -0.07 -13.19 -8.77
N PRO A 31 -0.34 -12.24 -9.68
CA PRO A 31 -0.17 -10.82 -9.41
C PRO A 31 -1.16 -10.32 -8.35
N VAL A 32 -0.71 -9.41 -7.48
CA VAL A 32 -1.65 -8.62 -6.66
C VAL A 32 -2.55 -7.82 -7.60
N GLY A 33 -3.85 -7.79 -7.31
CA GLY A 33 -4.89 -7.35 -8.24
C GLY A 33 -5.81 -8.48 -8.70
N SER A 34 -5.33 -9.73 -8.71
CA SER A 34 -6.10 -10.93 -9.10
C SER A 34 -6.29 -11.91 -7.93
N LEU A 35 -6.09 -11.47 -6.70
CA LEU A 35 -6.06 -12.35 -5.52
C LEU A 35 -7.33 -12.25 -4.65
N ALA A 36 -8.06 -11.15 -4.75
CA ALA A 36 -9.28 -10.84 -4.02
C ALA A 36 -10.42 -10.55 -5.00
N ASP A 37 -11.66 -10.48 -4.50
CA ASP A 37 -12.83 -10.15 -5.32
C ASP A 37 -12.72 -8.70 -5.85
N LEU A 38 -12.20 -7.78 -5.04
CA LEU A 38 -11.73 -6.46 -5.48
C LEU A 38 -10.34 -6.16 -4.94
N THR A 39 -9.54 -5.44 -5.71
CA THR A 39 -8.26 -4.87 -5.25
C THR A 39 -8.22 -3.38 -5.54
N THR A 40 -7.75 -2.57 -4.59
CA THR A 40 -7.53 -1.14 -4.81
C THR A 40 -6.04 -0.81 -4.86
N PHE A 41 -5.65 0.06 -5.78
CA PHE A 41 -4.28 0.58 -5.86
C PHE A 41 -4.25 2.08 -5.58
N SER A 42 -3.11 2.54 -5.06
CA SER A 42 -2.80 3.95 -4.88
C SER A 42 -1.60 4.33 -5.72
N PHE A 43 -1.70 5.48 -6.38
CA PHE A 43 -0.65 6.05 -7.23
C PHE A 43 -0.21 7.44 -6.74
N PHE A 44 -0.32 7.68 -5.43
CA PHE A 44 0.22 8.87 -4.75
C PHE A 44 1.76 8.98 -4.94
N PRO A 45 2.42 10.16 -4.83
CA PRO A 45 3.80 10.36 -5.27
C PRO A 45 4.83 9.49 -4.55
N THR A 46 4.52 9.01 -3.35
CA THR A 46 5.43 8.16 -2.58
C THR A 46 5.33 6.68 -2.95
N LYS A 47 4.27 6.24 -3.65
CA LYS A 47 3.99 4.83 -3.99
C LYS A 47 4.99 4.26 -5.00
N ASN A 48 4.95 2.94 -5.21
CA ASN A 48 5.89 2.26 -6.11
C ASN A 48 5.76 2.71 -7.57
N LEU A 49 4.55 3.15 -7.94
CA LEU A 49 4.18 3.78 -9.20
C LEU A 49 3.36 5.02 -8.84
N THR A 50 3.49 6.11 -9.58
CA THR A 50 2.72 7.33 -9.32
C THR A 50 2.04 7.92 -10.54
N THR A 51 0.88 8.53 -10.32
CA THR A 51 0.18 9.40 -11.26
C THR A 51 0.08 10.81 -10.69
N ALA A 52 1.01 11.22 -9.82
CA ALA A 52 0.87 12.33 -8.87
C ALA A 52 -0.28 12.09 -7.88
N GLU A 53 -1.52 12.17 -8.33
CA GLU A 53 -2.70 11.71 -7.58
C GLU A 53 -3.44 10.66 -8.39
N GLY A 54 -3.95 9.62 -7.73
CA GLY A 54 -4.74 8.59 -8.40
C GLY A 54 -4.70 7.22 -7.74
N GLY A 55 -5.40 6.31 -8.38
CA GLY A 55 -5.55 4.92 -7.97
C GLY A 55 -6.30 4.12 -9.02
N ALA A 56 -6.56 2.86 -8.71
CA ALA A 56 -7.35 1.98 -9.54
C ALA A 56 -8.15 1.01 -8.67
N VAL A 57 -9.27 0.51 -9.21
CA VAL A 57 -9.99 -0.64 -8.67
C VAL A 57 -9.89 -1.74 -9.72
N LEU A 58 -9.49 -2.93 -9.31
CA LEU A 58 -9.39 -4.13 -10.15
C LEU A 58 -10.35 -5.19 -9.61
N THR A 59 -10.96 -5.93 -10.52
CA THR A 59 -11.80 -7.09 -10.24
C THR A 59 -11.93 -7.91 -11.53
N ASP A 60 -12.10 -9.22 -11.39
CA ASP A 60 -12.41 -10.13 -12.51
C ASP A 60 -13.94 -10.35 -12.66
N ASP A 61 -14.76 -9.72 -11.81
CA ASP A 61 -16.21 -9.81 -11.86
C ASP A 61 -16.81 -8.61 -12.61
N ASP A 62 -17.47 -8.88 -13.73
CA ASP A 62 -18.08 -7.85 -14.59
C ASP A 62 -19.15 -7.01 -13.87
N THR A 63 -19.86 -7.61 -12.91
CA THR A 63 -20.89 -6.92 -12.12
C THR A 63 -20.24 -5.92 -11.17
N LEU A 64 -19.18 -6.32 -10.47
CA LEU A 64 -18.41 -5.44 -9.60
C LEU A 64 -17.68 -4.36 -10.40
N ALA A 65 -17.15 -4.70 -11.58
CA ALA A 65 -16.50 -3.75 -12.48
C ALA A 65 -17.48 -2.68 -12.96
N LEU A 66 -18.68 -3.08 -13.38
CA LEU A 66 -19.73 -2.14 -13.79
C LEU A 66 -20.15 -1.23 -12.63
N ALA A 67 -20.39 -1.80 -11.45
CA ALA A 67 -20.75 -1.02 -10.26
C ALA A 67 -19.66 0.01 -9.89
N ALA A 68 -18.38 -0.37 -9.95
CA ALA A 68 -17.27 0.55 -9.70
C ALA A 68 -17.14 1.62 -10.81
N ASP A 69 -17.41 1.28 -12.07
CA ASP A 69 -17.38 2.23 -13.19
C ASP A 69 -18.47 3.30 -13.06
N GLU A 70 -19.71 2.88 -12.82
CA GLU A 70 -20.85 3.79 -12.65
C GLU A 70 -20.65 4.67 -11.39
N PHE A 71 -20.24 4.08 -10.26
CA PHE A 71 -20.02 4.82 -9.02
C PHE A 71 -18.95 5.91 -9.16
N HIS A 72 -17.80 5.65 -9.79
CA HIS A 72 -16.74 6.67 -9.94
C HIS A 72 -17.09 7.73 -11.00
N ARG A 73 -18.16 7.51 -11.78
CA ARG A 73 -18.68 8.42 -12.80
C ARG A 73 -20.03 8.99 -12.39
N ILE A 74 -20.12 9.53 -11.19
CA ILE A 74 -21.30 10.22 -10.64
C ILE A 74 -22.60 9.39 -10.69
N GLY A 75 -22.50 8.07 -10.88
CA GLY A 75 -23.63 7.14 -10.97
C GLY A 75 -24.26 7.05 -12.35
N VAL A 76 -23.62 7.56 -13.42
CA VAL A 76 -24.15 7.43 -14.79
C VAL A 76 -24.17 5.97 -15.21
N SER A 77 -25.34 5.48 -15.61
CA SER A 77 -25.48 4.10 -16.06
C SER A 77 -25.00 3.89 -17.50
N ARG A 78 -24.29 2.77 -17.69
CA ARG A 78 -23.79 2.36 -19.02
C ARG A 78 -24.70 1.37 -19.72
N ASP A 79 -25.56 0.71 -18.97
CA ASP A 79 -26.53 -0.21 -19.53
C ASP A 79 -27.80 0.54 -19.92
N ARG A 80 -27.96 0.84 -21.21
CA ARG A 80 -29.18 1.49 -21.71
C ARG A 80 -30.43 0.63 -21.49
N SER A 81 -30.29 -0.68 -21.27
CA SER A 81 -31.44 -1.55 -20.99
C SER A 81 -32.06 -1.28 -19.61
N THR A 82 -31.32 -0.65 -18.70
CA THR A 82 -31.81 -0.27 -17.37
C THR A 82 -32.43 1.13 -17.33
N TYR A 83 -32.48 1.84 -18.47
CA TYR A 83 -32.99 3.20 -18.52
C TYR A 83 -34.51 3.23 -18.32
N ARG A 84 -34.99 4.14 -17.47
CA ARG A 84 -36.42 4.39 -17.26
C ARG A 84 -37.05 5.15 -18.42
N HIS A 85 -36.25 5.94 -19.14
CA HIS A 85 -36.66 6.78 -20.26
C HIS A 85 -35.75 6.52 -21.49
N PRO A 86 -35.84 5.33 -22.12
CA PRO A 86 -34.90 4.91 -23.17
C PRO A 86 -35.05 5.65 -24.52
N ASP A 87 -36.19 6.31 -24.75
CA ASP A 87 -36.60 6.85 -26.06
C ASP A 87 -36.19 8.32 -26.29
N GLU A 88 -35.48 8.95 -25.35
CA GLU A 88 -35.11 10.38 -25.43
C GLU A 88 -34.07 10.66 -26.54
N GLY A 89 -33.25 9.68 -26.94
CA GLY A 89 -32.26 9.82 -28.01
C GLY A 89 -30.81 9.48 -27.60
N ALA A 90 -29.85 9.81 -28.47
CA ALA A 90 -28.44 9.43 -28.29
C ALA A 90 -27.67 10.29 -27.26
N TRP A 91 -28.15 11.50 -26.96
CA TRP A 91 -27.55 12.38 -25.94
C TRP A 91 -28.01 12.02 -24.52
N TRP A 92 -29.06 11.21 -24.39
CA TRP A 92 -29.67 10.88 -23.11
C TRP A 92 -28.80 9.89 -22.33
N TYR A 93 -28.62 10.19 -21.05
CA TYR A 93 -27.99 9.32 -20.06
C TYR A 93 -28.76 9.41 -18.74
N GLU A 94 -28.75 8.34 -17.97
CA GLU A 94 -29.45 8.27 -16.68
C GLU A 94 -28.50 8.04 -15.52
N VAL A 95 -28.88 8.57 -14.36
CA VAL A 95 -28.18 8.37 -13.07
C VAL A 95 -29.13 7.61 -12.14
N PRO A 96 -29.16 6.27 -12.19
CA PRO A 96 -30.09 5.48 -11.36
C PRO A 96 -29.70 5.44 -9.88
N ALA A 97 -28.43 5.72 -9.55
CA ALA A 97 -27.91 5.73 -8.18
C ALA A 97 -26.89 6.86 -7.99
N ILE A 98 -26.65 7.28 -6.75
CA ILE A 98 -25.66 8.32 -6.45
C ILE A 98 -24.25 7.72 -6.54
N GLY A 99 -23.41 8.31 -7.39
CA GLY A 99 -21.96 8.08 -7.40
C GLY A 99 -21.17 9.34 -7.06
N LEU A 100 -19.85 9.26 -7.18
CA LEU A 100 -18.89 10.34 -6.95
C LEU A 100 -18.12 10.68 -8.23
N ASN A 101 -17.49 11.85 -8.26
CA ASN A 101 -16.60 12.23 -9.37
C ASN A 101 -15.16 11.84 -9.03
N TYR A 102 -14.81 10.57 -9.27
CA TYR A 102 -13.49 9.99 -8.97
C TYR A 102 -12.70 9.64 -10.24
N ARG A 103 -13.08 10.21 -11.39
CA ARG A 103 -12.38 9.99 -12.67
C ARG A 103 -10.95 10.52 -12.61
N LEU A 104 -10.01 9.71 -13.08
CA LEU A 104 -8.63 10.13 -13.34
C LEU A 104 -8.56 10.88 -14.68
N SER A 105 -7.80 11.98 -14.74
CA SER A 105 -7.60 12.71 -16.00
C SER A 105 -6.57 12.03 -16.89
N ASP A 106 -6.64 12.27 -18.21
CA ASP A 106 -5.68 11.73 -19.18
C ASP A 106 -4.23 12.18 -18.90
N VAL A 107 -4.04 13.36 -18.28
CA VAL A 107 -2.71 13.83 -17.88
C VAL A 107 -2.11 12.91 -16.81
N HIS A 108 -2.89 12.57 -15.78
CA HIS A 108 -2.46 11.64 -14.74
C HIS A 108 -2.33 10.21 -15.28
N ALA A 109 -3.22 9.79 -16.19
CA ALA A 109 -3.12 8.49 -16.85
C ALA A 109 -1.85 8.37 -17.71
N ALA A 110 -1.48 9.42 -18.45
CA ALA A 110 -0.25 9.45 -19.26
C ALA A 110 1.01 9.31 -18.39
N LEU A 111 1.05 9.96 -17.22
CA LEU A 111 2.12 9.75 -16.25
C LEU A 111 2.14 8.29 -15.75
N GLY A 112 0.97 7.73 -15.43
CA GLY A 112 0.81 6.34 -15.01
C GLY A 112 1.35 5.34 -16.05
N LEU A 113 0.99 5.51 -17.33
CA LEU A 113 1.48 4.69 -18.43
C LEU A 113 3.01 4.74 -18.56
N SER A 114 3.59 5.94 -18.44
CA SER A 114 5.05 6.13 -18.44
C SER A 114 5.73 5.45 -17.26
N GLN A 115 5.11 5.46 -16.07
CA GLN A 115 5.63 4.79 -14.88
C GLN A 115 5.46 3.28 -14.94
N LEU A 116 4.36 2.78 -15.53
CA LEU A 116 4.08 1.35 -15.65
C LEU A 116 5.15 0.64 -16.46
N GLY A 117 5.65 1.27 -17.53
CA GLY A 117 6.78 0.75 -18.32
C GLY A 117 8.13 0.72 -17.57
N LYS A 118 8.21 1.25 -16.34
CA LYS A 118 9.41 1.26 -15.49
C LYS A 118 9.25 0.41 -14.23
N LEU A 119 8.08 -0.20 -14.03
CA LEU A 119 7.74 -0.84 -12.77
C LEU A 119 8.67 -2.04 -12.47
N ASP A 120 9.03 -2.82 -13.48
CA ASP A 120 9.94 -3.96 -13.33
C ASP A 120 11.35 -3.50 -12.91
N ASP A 121 11.87 -2.43 -13.52
CA ASP A 121 13.15 -1.84 -13.13
C ASP A 121 13.11 -1.31 -11.69
N PHE A 122 12.02 -0.65 -11.30
CA PHE A 122 11.83 -0.17 -9.93
C PHE A 122 11.75 -1.32 -8.94
N LYS A 123 11.06 -2.41 -9.28
CA LYS A 123 10.98 -3.62 -8.46
C LYS A 123 12.36 -4.26 -8.29
N ALA A 124 13.09 -4.48 -9.38
CA ALA A 124 14.44 -5.04 -9.34
C ALA A 124 15.39 -4.18 -8.49
N ARG A 125 15.33 -2.85 -8.66
CA ARG A 125 16.15 -1.92 -7.88
C ARG A 125 15.81 -1.95 -6.40
N ARG A 126 14.54 -1.97 -6.03
CA ARG A 126 14.10 -2.08 -4.63
C ARG A 126 14.45 -3.44 -4.02
N ALA A 127 14.37 -4.53 -4.78
CA ALA A 127 14.80 -5.85 -4.33
C ALA A 127 16.31 -5.88 -3.98
N ALA A 128 17.16 -5.26 -4.81
CA ALA A 128 18.59 -5.14 -4.52
C ALA A 128 18.86 -4.31 -3.25
N LEU A 129 18.15 -3.19 -3.07
CA LEU A 129 18.25 -2.37 -1.86
C LEU A 129 17.76 -3.14 -0.62
N PHE A 130 16.63 -3.84 -0.72
CA PHE A 130 16.08 -4.66 0.35
C PHE A 130 17.07 -5.74 0.79
N ALA A 131 17.67 -6.47 -0.16
CA ALA A 131 18.65 -7.50 0.12
C ALA A 131 19.89 -6.95 0.84
N ARG A 132 20.38 -5.76 0.45
CA ARG A 132 21.50 -5.10 1.13
C ARG A 132 21.18 -4.72 2.56
N TYR A 133 20.00 -4.16 2.83
CA TYR A 133 19.61 -3.90 4.23
C TYR A 133 19.48 -5.21 5.02
N GLN A 134 18.95 -6.28 4.40
CA GLN A 134 18.85 -7.59 5.07
C GLN A 134 20.22 -8.12 5.47
N GLU A 135 21.20 -8.07 4.56
CA GLU A 135 22.56 -8.54 4.80
C GLU A 135 23.30 -7.68 5.83
N LEU A 136 23.35 -6.37 5.59
CA LEU A 136 24.20 -5.44 6.35
C LEU A 136 23.60 -5.00 7.69
N LEU A 137 22.38 -5.42 8.03
CA LEU A 137 21.76 -5.18 9.33
C LEU A 137 21.44 -6.48 10.08
N ALA A 138 21.79 -7.66 9.54
CA ALA A 138 21.43 -8.95 10.12
C ALA A 138 22.04 -9.20 11.51
N ASP A 139 23.22 -8.64 11.76
CA ASP A 139 24.03 -8.82 12.97
C ASP A 139 23.89 -7.66 13.97
N VAL A 140 22.94 -6.76 13.76
CA VAL A 140 22.76 -5.59 14.62
C VAL A 140 21.87 -5.93 15.81
N ASP A 141 22.46 -5.95 17.00
CA ASP A 141 21.75 -6.17 18.25
C ASP A 141 20.67 -5.09 18.50
N GLY A 142 19.54 -5.50 19.06
CA GLY A 142 18.41 -4.60 19.32
C GLY A 142 17.60 -4.23 18.08
N LEU A 143 17.90 -4.82 16.92
CA LEU A 143 17.17 -4.63 15.66
C LEU A 143 16.47 -5.92 15.23
N ARG A 144 15.23 -5.82 14.77
CA ARG A 144 14.53 -6.91 14.08
C ARG A 144 14.14 -6.47 12.68
N LEU A 145 14.60 -7.22 11.69
CA LEU A 145 14.39 -6.92 10.27
C LEU A 145 13.02 -7.40 9.76
N PRO A 146 12.55 -6.85 8.62
CA PRO A 146 11.35 -7.34 7.96
C PRO A 146 11.42 -8.84 7.63
N THR A 147 10.30 -9.53 7.75
CA THR A 147 10.21 -10.96 7.39
C THR A 147 10.16 -11.14 5.88
N VAL A 148 10.92 -12.11 5.37
CA VAL A 148 10.85 -12.58 3.98
C VAL A 148 10.08 -13.90 3.96
N ARG A 149 9.11 -14.02 3.06
CA ARG A 149 8.35 -15.25 2.83
C ARG A 149 8.66 -15.79 1.45
N ALA A 150 8.79 -17.12 1.33
CA ALA A 150 9.15 -17.76 0.07
C ALA A 150 8.03 -17.74 -0.99
N ASP A 151 6.78 -17.53 -0.56
CA ASP A 151 5.61 -17.57 -1.43
C ASP A 151 5.14 -16.18 -1.91
N VAL A 152 5.95 -15.14 -1.70
CA VAL A 152 5.69 -13.77 -2.15
C VAL A 152 6.89 -13.22 -2.90
N ASP A 153 6.63 -12.39 -3.90
CA ASP A 153 7.64 -11.60 -4.61
C ASP A 153 7.19 -10.13 -4.66
N PRO A 154 7.51 -9.35 -3.62
CA PRO A 154 6.97 -8.01 -3.43
C PRO A 154 7.83 -6.93 -4.09
N THR A 155 7.21 -5.78 -4.36
CA THR A 155 7.89 -4.59 -4.89
C THR A 155 8.68 -3.83 -3.82
N TRP A 156 8.55 -4.20 -2.54
CA TRP A 156 9.23 -3.58 -1.39
C TRP A 156 9.03 -2.06 -1.31
N HIS A 157 7.78 -1.64 -1.07
CA HIS A 157 7.43 -0.23 -0.91
C HIS A 157 8.14 0.44 0.27
N LEU A 158 8.21 -0.27 1.40
CA LEU A 158 8.80 0.18 2.66
C LEU A 158 9.84 -0.83 3.16
N TYR A 159 10.70 -0.39 4.06
CA TYR A 159 11.60 -1.24 4.84
C TYR A 159 11.37 -1.03 6.35
N PRO A 160 10.31 -1.63 6.93
CA PRO A 160 9.91 -1.41 8.32
C PRO A 160 10.74 -2.26 9.28
N VAL A 161 11.77 -1.69 9.89
CA VAL A 161 12.54 -2.36 10.94
C VAL A 161 11.87 -2.16 12.30
N ARG A 162 12.13 -3.06 13.24
CA ARG A 162 11.66 -2.96 14.64
C ARG A 162 12.84 -2.72 15.57
N ILE A 163 12.83 -1.57 16.25
CA ILE A 163 13.79 -1.18 17.28
C ILE A 163 13.34 -1.73 18.62
N LEU A 164 14.10 -2.68 19.16
CA LEU A 164 13.81 -3.36 20.42
C LEU A 164 14.28 -2.53 21.63
N GLY A 165 13.90 -2.98 22.83
CA GLY A 165 14.37 -2.35 24.09
C GLY A 165 13.79 -0.97 24.40
N GLY A 166 12.69 -0.58 23.74
CA GLY A 166 12.03 0.71 24.01
C GLY A 166 12.75 1.94 23.46
N ARG A 167 13.75 1.75 22.59
CA ARG A 167 14.59 2.84 22.06
C ARG A 167 14.05 3.52 20.81
N ARG A 168 12.87 3.13 20.29
CA ARG A 168 12.33 3.62 19.01
C ARG A 168 12.35 5.15 18.89
N ARG A 169 11.93 5.89 19.92
CA ARG A 169 11.94 7.37 19.88
C ARG A 169 13.36 7.92 19.74
N GLU A 170 14.28 7.49 20.60
CA GLU A 170 15.69 7.91 20.56
C GLU A 170 16.30 7.65 19.18
N VAL A 171 16.11 6.44 18.63
CA VAL A 171 16.65 6.07 17.32
C VAL A 171 16.03 6.90 16.19
N PHE A 172 14.72 7.12 16.24
CA PHE A 172 14.01 7.95 15.26
C PHE A 172 14.56 9.39 15.26
N ASP A 173 14.66 10.01 16.43
CA ASP A 173 15.09 11.40 16.58
C ASP A 173 16.55 11.56 16.12
N ARG A 174 17.45 10.65 16.52
CA ARG A 174 18.87 10.68 16.11
C ARG A 174 19.07 10.46 14.61
N LEU A 175 18.27 9.59 13.97
CA LEU A 175 18.30 9.44 12.50
C LEU A 175 17.85 10.72 11.81
N ARG A 176 16.80 11.39 12.32
CA ARG A 176 16.32 12.67 11.79
C ARG A 176 17.34 13.79 11.96
N GLU A 177 17.99 13.87 13.11
CA GLU A 177 19.09 14.82 13.39
C GLU A 177 20.27 14.60 12.44
N ALA A 178 20.57 13.34 12.10
CA ALA A 178 21.55 12.99 11.08
C ALA A 178 21.06 13.27 9.64
N GLY A 179 19.89 13.87 9.43
CA GLY A 179 19.35 14.19 8.11
C GLY A 179 18.85 12.97 7.32
N ILE A 180 18.51 11.88 8.00
CA ILE A 180 17.93 10.67 7.39
C ILE A 180 16.42 10.70 7.59
N GLY A 181 15.68 10.79 6.48
CA GLY A 181 14.22 10.84 6.49
C GLY A 181 13.58 9.50 6.80
N VAL A 182 13.39 9.19 8.09
CA VAL A 182 12.62 8.04 8.57
C VAL A 182 11.16 8.38 8.90
N GLN A 183 10.31 7.36 8.87
CA GLN A 183 8.87 7.46 9.18
C GLN A 183 8.43 6.31 10.11
N VAL A 184 7.21 6.41 10.61
CA VAL A 184 6.53 5.33 11.34
C VAL A 184 5.26 4.96 10.60
N ASN A 185 5.07 3.68 10.32
CA ASN A 185 4.02 3.13 9.47
C ASN A 185 3.40 1.89 10.15
N TYR A 186 2.29 2.00 10.88
CA TYR A 186 1.45 3.17 11.14
C TYR A 186 0.95 3.16 12.59
N ILE A 187 0.42 4.29 13.04
CA ILE A 187 -0.35 4.36 14.29
C ILE A 187 -1.53 3.38 14.18
N PRO A 188 -1.80 2.53 15.19
CA PRO A 188 -2.99 1.69 15.19
C PRO A 188 -4.23 2.57 15.01
N VAL A 189 -5.04 2.27 13.99
CA VAL A 189 -6.13 3.16 13.55
C VAL A 189 -7.07 3.56 14.69
N TYR A 190 -7.31 2.63 15.62
CA TYR A 190 -8.22 2.80 16.75
C TYR A 190 -7.68 3.66 17.90
N TRP A 191 -6.43 4.14 17.79
CA TRP A 191 -5.87 5.15 18.70
C TRP A 191 -6.18 6.57 18.24
N HIS A 192 -6.73 6.76 17.04
CA HIS A 192 -7.16 8.09 16.61
C HIS A 192 -8.45 8.50 17.34
N PRO A 193 -8.63 9.80 17.69
CA PRO A 193 -9.76 10.26 18.50
C PRO A 193 -11.13 9.83 17.96
N VAL A 194 -11.33 9.84 16.64
CA VAL A 194 -12.60 9.42 16.02
C VAL A 194 -12.99 7.99 16.36
N PHE A 195 -12.03 7.08 16.52
CA PHE A 195 -12.29 5.69 16.92
C PHE A 195 -12.35 5.57 18.45
N GLU A 196 -11.57 6.34 19.20
CA GLU A 196 -11.70 6.36 20.66
C GLU A 196 -13.10 6.81 21.11
N ASP A 197 -13.68 7.80 20.42
CA ASP A 197 -15.05 8.28 20.63
C ASP A 197 -16.11 7.23 20.27
N LEU A 198 -15.81 6.34 19.32
CA LEU A 198 -16.64 5.17 19.00
C LEU A 198 -16.49 4.02 20.01
N GLY A 199 -15.67 4.20 21.05
CA GLY A 199 -15.51 3.24 22.14
C GLY A 199 -14.36 2.26 21.97
N TYR A 200 -13.53 2.39 20.92
CA TYR A 200 -12.32 1.60 20.80
C TYR A 200 -11.27 2.05 21.85
N ARG A 201 -10.43 1.12 22.30
CA ARG A 201 -9.51 1.32 23.42
C ARG A 201 -8.12 0.77 23.12
N GLN A 202 -7.10 1.46 23.62
CA GLN A 202 -5.74 0.90 23.69
C GLN A 202 -5.75 -0.40 24.51
N GLY A 203 -4.94 -1.37 24.09
CA GLY A 203 -4.90 -2.74 24.60
C GLY A 203 -5.69 -3.76 23.79
N MET A 204 -6.58 -3.35 22.86
CA MET A 204 -7.42 -4.29 22.10
C MET A 204 -6.64 -5.17 21.12
N CYS A 205 -5.58 -4.64 20.49
CA CYS A 205 -4.78 -5.36 19.50
C CYS A 205 -3.29 -5.38 19.90
N PRO A 206 -2.90 -6.18 20.90
CA PRO A 206 -1.56 -6.13 21.50
C PRO A 206 -0.41 -6.32 20.50
N ASN A 207 -0.60 -7.17 19.48
CA ASN A 207 0.40 -7.39 18.44
C ASN A 207 0.61 -6.15 17.54
N ALA A 208 -0.46 -5.45 17.18
CA ALA A 208 -0.38 -4.24 16.38
C ALA A 208 0.29 -3.10 17.17
N GLU A 209 -0.05 -2.98 18.46
CA GLU A 209 0.56 -1.99 19.34
C GLU A 209 2.04 -2.26 19.57
N GLN A 210 2.43 -3.52 19.77
CA GLN A 210 3.83 -3.88 19.92
C GLN A 210 4.62 -3.55 18.65
N PHE A 211 4.05 -3.86 17.48
CA PHE A 211 4.67 -3.48 16.20
C PHE A 211 4.86 -1.97 16.11
N TYR A 212 3.81 -1.17 16.36
CA TYR A 212 3.88 0.29 16.32
C TYR A 212 4.90 0.90 17.29
N ARG A 213 5.02 0.35 18.52
CA ARG A 213 5.97 0.84 19.53
C ARG A 213 7.43 0.65 19.12
N GLU A 214 7.71 -0.30 18.23
CA GLU A 214 9.06 -0.65 17.81
C GLU A 214 9.38 -0.19 16.38
N GLU A 215 8.38 0.00 15.52
CA GLU A 215 8.60 0.19 14.09
C GLU A 215 9.23 1.54 13.73
N ILE A 216 10.19 1.50 12.81
CA ILE A 216 10.70 2.63 12.02
C ILE A 216 10.87 2.15 10.58
N SER A 217 10.33 2.91 9.63
CA SER A 217 10.55 2.66 8.20
C SER A 217 11.78 3.41 7.72
N LEU A 218 12.78 2.65 7.27
CA LEU A 218 14.00 3.19 6.67
C LEU A 218 13.75 3.67 5.23
N PRO A 219 14.58 4.60 4.71
CA PRO A 219 14.48 5.05 3.33
C PRO A 219 14.50 3.86 2.35
N MET A 220 13.45 3.77 1.53
CA MET A 220 13.25 2.70 0.56
C MET A 220 12.58 3.29 -0.68
N PHE A 221 13.37 3.63 -1.70
CA PHE A 221 12.89 4.12 -3.00
C PHE A 221 13.87 3.81 -4.13
N ALA A 222 13.38 3.66 -5.36
CA ALA A 222 14.19 3.16 -6.48
C ALA A 222 15.45 4.02 -6.77
N ARG A 223 15.39 5.33 -6.56
CA ARG A 223 16.54 6.22 -6.76
C ARG A 223 17.54 6.26 -5.60
N LEU A 224 17.28 5.56 -4.49
CA LEU A 224 18.22 5.50 -3.37
C LEU A 224 19.51 4.86 -3.85
N THR A 225 20.63 5.57 -3.71
CA THR A 225 21.95 5.07 -4.08
C THR A 225 22.51 4.16 -3.00
N PHE A 226 23.49 3.31 -3.35
CA PHE A 226 24.14 2.47 -2.34
C PHE A 226 24.93 3.30 -1.33
N ALA A 227 25.57 4.39 -1.73
CA ALA A 227 26.26 5.30 -0.80
C ALA A 227 25.30 5.97 0.19
N GLU A 228 24.12 6.41 -0.26
CA GLU A 228 23.08 6.92 0.65
C GLU A 228 22.57 5.82 1.58
N GLN A 229 22.41 4.59 1.08
CA GLN A 229 22.01 3.44 1.89
C GLN A 229 23.07 3.08 2.95
N ASP A 230 24.35 3.13 2.59
CA ASP A 230 25.47 2.87 3.50
C ASP A 230 25.47 3.89 4.64
N ARG A 231 25.24 5.18 4.33
CA ARG A 231 25.05 6.22 5.35
C ARG A 231 23.91 5.89 6.31
N VAL A 232 22.78 5.37 5.82
CA VAL A 232 21.66 4.94 6.68
C VAL A 232 22.08 3.80 7.59
N ILE A 233 22.74 2.77 7.03
CA ILE A 233 23.18 1.57 7.75
C ILE A 233 24.20 1.94 8.83
N GLU A 234 25.26 2.65 8.48
CA GLU A 234 26.32 3.07 9.40
C GLU A 234 25.78 3.92 10.54
N THR A 235 24.90 4.88 10.22
CA THR A 235 24.26 5.73 11.24
C THR A 235 23.41 4.90 12.19
N LEU A 236 22.57 4.00 11.67
CA LEU A 236 21.73 3.14 12.50
C LEU A 236 22.56 2.22 13.40
N ARG A 237 23.63 1.60 12.86
CA ARG A 237 24.56 0.77 13.62
C ARG A 237 25.23 1.57 14.75
N GLY A 238 25.73 2.76 14.43
CA GLY A 238 26.36 3.65 15.42
C GLY A 238 25.40 4.11 16.52
N ILE A 239 24.12 4.33 16.19
CA ILE A 239 23.10 4.67 17.18
C ILE A 239 22.82 3.50 18.13
N LEU A 240 22.66 2.29 17.59
CA LEU A 240 22.28 1.10 18.36
C LEU A 240 23.42 0.50 19.19
N ALA A 241 24.67 0.72 18.77
CA ALA A 241 25.86 0.30 19.53
C ALA A 241 26.18 1.19 20.74
N ALA A 242 25.60 2.39 20.81
CA ALA A 242 25.71 3.31 21.95
C ALA A 242 24.63 3.00 22.99
#